data_AF-A0A3C2B200-F1
#
_entry.id   AF-A0A3C2B200-F1
#
_cell.length_a   1.000
_cell.length_b   1.000
_cell.length_c   1.000
_cell.angle_alpha   90.00
_cell.angle_beta   90.00
_cell.angle_gamma   90.00
#
_symmetry.space_group_name_H-M   'P 1'
#
loop_
_entity.id
_entity.type
_entity.pdbx_description
1 polymer ?
#
loop_
_entity_poly.entity_id
_entity_poly.type
_entity_poly.pdbx_seq_one_letter_code
_entity_poly.pdbx_strand_id
1 'polypeptide(L)'
;HRGKIESTINNAARAREVRDEFGSLHAFFSGFRPERHQQPTLTSEFHATTPESVALSKALKKRGWSFVGPTTMYAFMQAMGL
;
A
#
# COMPACT_ATOMS: atom_id res chain seq x y z
N HIS A 1 -3.39 -7.86 19.92
CA HIS A 1 -3.77 -8.74 18.79
C HIS A 1 -2.51 -9.41 18.21
N ARG A 2 -2.25 -10.69 18.51
CA ARG A 2 -1.01 -11.40 18.16
C ARG A 2 -0.67 -11.37 16.67
N GLY A 3 -1.65 -11.62 15.80
CA GLY A 3 -1.43 -11.64 14.35
C GLY A 3 -0.94 -10.31 13.76
N LYS A 4 -1.22 -9.16 14.42
CA LYS A 4 -0.68 -7.87 13.95
C LYS A 4 0.81 -7.72 14.28
N ILE A 5 1.28 -8.30 15.38
CA ILE A 5 2.69 -8.30 15.78
C ILE A 5 3.49 -9.16 14.82
N GLU A 6 3.04 -10.39 14.56
CA GLU A 6 3.68 -11.32 13.63
C GLU A 6 3.72 -10.74 12.21
N SER A 7 2.63 -10.08 11.79
CA SER A 7 2.57 -9.38 10.50
C SER A 7 3.62 -8.28 10.38
N THR A 8 3.82 -7.45 11.42
CA THR A 8 4.84 -6.41 11.41
C THR A 8 6.25 -6.98 11.23
N ILE A 9 6.57 -8.07 11.93
CA ILE A 9 7.87 -8.76 11.81
C ILE A 9 8.06 -9.31 10.39
N ASN A 10 7.05 -10.00 9.85
CA ASN A 10 7.09 -10.51 8.48
C ASN A 10 7.26 -9.39 7.45
N ASN A 11 6.45 -8.33 7.56
CA ASN A 11 6.45 -7.22 6.60
C ASN A 11 7.79 -6.46 6.64
N ALA A 12 8.46 -6.36 7.79
CA ALA A 12 9.81 -5.80 7.89
C ALA A 12 10.85 -6.64 7.13
N ALA A 13 10.75 -7.97 7.17
CA ALA A 13 11.61 -8.84 6.36
C ALA A 13 11.34 -8.64 4.85
N ARG A 14 10.07 -8.62 4.44
CA ARG A 14 9.68 -8.36 3.04
C ARG A 14 10.08 -6.95 2.56
N ALA A 15 10.10 -5.96 3.44
CA ALA A 15 10.55 -4.60 3.12
C ALA A 15 12.04 -4.56 2.76
N ARG A 16 12.87 -5.41 3.37
CA ARG A 16 14.27 -5.56 2.99
C ARG A 16 14.40 -6.13 1.58
N GLU A 17 13.64 -7.18 1.27
CA GLU A 17 13.62 -7.79 -0.08
C GLU A 17 13.19 -6.76 -1.15
N VAL A 18 12.15 -5.96 -0.87
CA VAL A 18 11.73 -4.87 -1.76
C VAL A 18 12.83 -3.84 -1.94
N ARG A 19 13.52 -3.45 -0.87
CA ARG A 19 14.65 -2.51 -0.99
C ARG A 19 15.78 -3.11 -1.82
N ASP A 20 16.06 -4.41 -1.67
CA ASP A 20 17.12 -5.07 -2.42
C ASP A 20 16.75 -5.21 -3.93
N GLU A 21 15.46 -5.39 -4.27
CA GLU A 21 14.94 -5.47 -5.66
C GLU A 21 14.79 -4.08 -6.32
N PHE A 22 14.27 -3.08 -5.60
CA PHE A 22 13.88 -1.77 -6.15
C PHE A 22 14.79 -0.62 -5.71
N GLY A 23 15.85 -0.89 -4.94
CA GLY A 23 16.75 0.09 -4.34
C GLY A 23 16.16 0.83 -3.13
N SER A 24 14.85 1.09 -3.11
CA SER A 24 14.17 1.69 -1.96
C SER A 24 12.68 1.35 -1.91
N LEU A 25 12.08 1.45 -0.72
CA LEU A 25 10.63 1.36 -0.56
C LEU A 25 9.90 2.47 -1.34
N HIS A 26 10.45 3.69 -1.34
CA HIS A 26 9.86 4.81 -2.08
C HIS A 26 9.78 4.53 -3.58
N ALA A 27 10.85 4.01 -4.18
CA ALA A 27 10.86 3.63 -5.60
C ALA A 27 9.78 2.59 -5.91
N PHE A 28 9.62 1.58 -5.05
CA PHE A 28 8.57 0.57 -5.20
C PHE A 28 7.16 1.18 -5.09
N PHE A 29 6.87 1.94 -4.03
CA PHE A 29 5.53 2.47 -3.80
C PHE A 29 5.13 3.57 -4.80
N SER A 30 6.08 4.35 -5.31
CA SER A 30 5.82 5.38 -6.33
C SER A 30 5.32 4.79 -7.64
N GLY A 31 5.61 3.51 -7.94
CA GLY A 31 5.07 2.80 -9.10
C GLY A 31 3.55 2.56 -9.05
N PHE A 32 2.91 2.79 -7.91
CA PHE A 32 1.46 2.68 -7.73
C PHE A 32 0.77 4.04 -7.59
N ARG A 33 1.50 5.12 -7.87
CA ARG A 33 0.96 6.48 -7.81
C ARG A 33 -0.16 6.65 -8.85
N PRO A 34 -1.35 7.16 -8.46
CA PRO A 34 -2.40 7.45 -9.42
C PRO A 34 -1.96 8.57 -10.37
N GLU A 35 -2.33 8.46 -11.65
CA GLU A 35 -2.02 9.49 -12.66
C GLU A 35 -2.73 10.82 -12.37
N ARG A 36 -3.91 10.75 -11.74
CA ARG A 36 -4.68 11.92 -11.31
C ARG A 36 -5.11 11.78 -9.87
N HIS A 37 -4.78 12.79 -9.08
CA HIS A 37 -5.28 12.94 -7.72
C HIS A 37 -6.74 13.39 -7.77
N GLN A 38 -7.64 12.55 -7.28
CA GLN A 38 -9.00 12.99 -6.99
C GLN A 38 -8.98 13.76 -5.67
N GLN A 39 -9.18 15.08 -5.74
CA GLN A 39 -9.45 15.85 -4.53
C GLN A 39 -10.85 15.47 -4.01
N PRO A 40 -10.96 15.00 -2.75
CA PRO A 40 -12.26 14.78 -2.15
C PRO A 40 -12.99 16.12 -2.09
N THR A 41 -14.17 16.19 -2.69
CA THR A 41 -15.09 17.32 -2.51
C THR A 41 -16.10 16.95 -1.44
N LEU A 42 -16.74 17.94 -0.81
CA LEU A 42 -17.80 17.69 0.17
C LEU A 42 -18.98 16.85 -0.38
N THR A 43 -19.06 16.74 -1.71
CA THR A 43 -20.07 15.96 -2.44
C THR A 43 -19.50 14.69 -3.09
N SER A 44 -18.19 14.43 -3.01
CA SER A 44 -17.61 13.24 -3.62
C SER A 44 -18.02 11.99 -2.84
N GLU A 45 -18.42 10.94 -3.56
CA GLU A 45 -18.55 9.61 -2.97
C GLU A 45 -17.20 9.18 -2.40
N PHE A 46 -17.15 8.96 -1.09
CA PHE A 46 -15.96 8.47 -0.43
C PHE A 46 -15.76 6.99 -0.76
N HIS A 47 -14.92 6.72 -1.76
CA HIS A 47 -14.52 5.35 -2.05
C HIS A 47 -13.51 4.84 -1.03
N ALA A 48 -13.75 3.64 -0.49
CA ALA A 48 -12.84 3.00 0.47
C ALA A 48 -11.59 2.39 -0.20
N THR A 49 -11.52 2.37 -1.54
CA THR A 49 -10.46 1.77 -2.34
C THR A 49 -10.34 2.45 -3.70
N THR A 50 -9.19 2.34 -4.36
CA THR A 50 -9.01 2.73 -5.77
C THR A 50 -8.41 1.57 -6.57
N PRO A 51 -8.42 1.62 -7.92
CA PRO A 51 -7.73 0.62 -8.74
C PRO A 51 -6.25 0.45 -8.36
N GLU A 52 -5.57 1.54 -8.03
CA GLU A 52 -4.17 1.55 -7.61
C GLU A 52 -4.00 0.89 -6.24
N SER A 53 -4.89 1.16 -5.28
CA SER A 53 -4.82 0.54 -3.96
C SER A 53 -5.09 -0.97 -4.01
N VAL A 54 -5.95 -1.42 -4.93
CA VAL A 54 -6.18 -2.83 -5.25
C VAL A 54 -4.94 -3.45 -5.89
N ALA A 55 -4.31 -2.76 -6.84
CA ALA A 55 -3.08 -3.21 -7.49
C ALA A 55 -1.92 -3.34 -6.48
N LEU A 56 -1.73 -2.35 -5.62
CA LEU A 56 -0.73 -2.35 -4.54
C LEU A 56 -0.98 -3.50 -3.56
N SER A 57 -2.24 -3.67 -3.10
CA SER A 57 -2.62 -4.77 -2.23
C SER A 57 -2.28 -6.13 -2.84
N LYS A 58 -2.58 -6.33 -4.13
CA LYS A 58 -2.28 -7.57 -4.85
C LYS A 58 -0.77 -7.78 -4.99
N ALA A 59 -0.01 -6.74 -5.31
CA ALA A 59 1.44 -6.80 -5.46
C ALA A 59 2.15 -7.15 -4.14
N LEU A 60 1.70 -6.58 -3.02
CA LEU A 60 2.25 -6.86 -1.69
C LEU A 60 1.87 -8.28 -1.21
N LYS A 61 0.61 -8.70 -1.41
CA LYS A 61 0.18 -10.07 -1.09
C LYS A 61 0.98 -11.12 -1.87
N LYS A 62 1.23 -10.89 -3.17
CA LYS A 62 2.07 -11.77 -3.99
C LYS A 62 3.51 -11.88 -3.45
N ARG A 63 4.00 -10.83 -2.79
CA ARG A 63 5.30 -10.78 -2.11
C ARG A 63 5.24 -11.27 -0.65
N GLY A 64 4.15 -11.91 -0.22
CA GLY A 64 4.03 -12.48 1.12
C GLY A 64 3.80 -11.47 2.25
N TRP A 65 3.40 -10.24 1.93
CA TRP A 65 2.97 -9.28 2.97
C TRP A 65 1.59 -9.67 3.53
N SER A 66 1.35 -9.32 4.79
CA SER A 66 0.09 -9.56 5.49
C SER A 66 -0.52 -8.27 6.02
N PHE A 67 -1.84 -8.26 6.28
CA PHE A 67 -2.61 -7.06 6.70
C PHE A 67 -2.60 -5.88 5.69
N VAL A 68 -2.36 -6.19 4.42
CA VAL A 68 -2.26 -5.22 3.32
C VAL A 68 -3.50 -5.27 2.41
N GLY A 69 -4.70 -5.15 2.97
CA GLY A 69 -5.96 -5.11 2.21
C GLY A 69 -6.10 -3.83 1.36
N PRO A 70 -6.93 -3.81 0.30
CA PRO A 70 -7.08 -2.64 -0.57
C PRO A 70 -7.47 -1.34 0.15
N THR A 71 -8.32 -1.42 1.18
CA THR A 71 -8.69 -0.26 1.99
C THR A 71 -7.55 0.25 2.85
N THR A 72 -6.79 -0.66 3.47
CA THR A 72 -5.56 -0.30 4.20
C THR A 72 -4.53 0.35 3.28
N MET A 73 -4.39 -0.17 2.06
CA MET A 73 -3.46 0.39 1.07
C MET A 73 -3.92 1.74 0.56
N TYR A 74 -5.23 1.97 0.41
CA TYR A 74 -5.72 3.28 0.04
C TYR A 74 -5.43 4.31 1.14
N ALA A 75 -5.71 3.98 2.40
CA ALA A 75 -5.36 4.82 3.55
C ALA A 75 -3.84 5.07 3.65
N PHE A 76 -3.02 4.06 3.37
CA PHE A 76 -1.56 4.20 3.32
C PHE A 76 -1.12 5.18 2.21
N MET A 77 -1.68 5.06 1.00
CA MET A 77 -1.38 5.98 -0.10
C MET A 77 -1.71 7.43 0.26
N GLN A 78 -2.89 7.65 0.86
CA GLN A 78 -3.30 8.97 1.35
C GLN A 78 -2.33 9.50 2.41
N ALA A 79 -1.92 8.67 3.37
CA ALA A 79 -0.99 9.07 4.44
C ALA A 79 0.43 9.39 3.93
N MET A 80 0.86 8.70 2.88
CA MET A 80 2.19 8.87 2.27
C MET A 80 2.24 9.97 1.21
N GLY A 81 1.08 10.53 0.81
CA GLY A 81 1.00 11.48 -0.29
C GLY A 81 1.32 10.86 -1.66
N LEU A 82 1.06 9.55 -1.82
CA LEU A 82 1.18 8.84 -3.09
C LEU A 82 0.14 9.36 -4.05
#